data_AF-A0A1V6IPM5-F1
#
_entry.id   AF-A0A1V6IPM5-F1
#
_cell.length_a   1.000
_cell.length_b   1.000
_cell.length_c   1.000
_cell.angle_alpha   90.00
_cell.angle_beta   90.00
_cell.angle_gamma   90.00
#
_symmetry.space_group_name_H-M   'P 1'
#
loop_
_entity.id
_entity.type
_entity.pdbx_description
1 polymer ?
#
loop_
_entity_poly.entity_id
_entity_poly.type
_entity_poly.pdbx_seq_one_letter_code
_entity_poly.pdbx_strand_id
1 'polypeptide(L)' 'MISLLVLLIVFLLVAVRQIGKLKLEIWHIMTFGAMTCLLTSQITPIDALKSINLDVILFLFGMFVIGVGL' A
#
# COMPACT_ATOMS: atom_id res chain seq x y z
N MET A 1 -6.95 19.19 -5.73
CA MET A 1 -8.21 18.51 -6.10
C MET A 1 -7.96 17.12 -6.69
N ILE A 2 -6.95 16.93 -7.56
CA ILE A 2 -6.56 15.61 -8.13
C ILE A 2 -6.19 14.55 -7.08
N SER A 3 -5.53 14.92 -5.98
CA SER A 3 -5.22 13.99 -4.87
C SER A 3 -6.45 13.43 -4.16
N LEU A 4 -7.52 14.21 -4.04
CA LEU A 4 -8.79 13.78 -3.45
C LEU A 4 -9.49 12.74 -4.34
N LEU A 5 -9.37 12.91 -5.65
CA LEU A 5 -9.96 12.01 -6.64
C LEU A 5 -9.24 10.66 -6.65
N VAL A 6 -7.90 10.66 -6.55
CA VAL A 6 -7.13 9.42 -6.40
C VAL A 6 -7.37 8.76 -5.05
N LEU A 7 -7.45 9.52 -3.97
CA LEU A 7 -7.81 8.97 -2.66
C LEU A 7 -9.17 8.27 -2.72
N LEU A 8 -10.16 8.89 -3.36
CA LEU A 8 -11.51 8.34 -3.50
C LEU A 8 -11.52 7.08 -4.38
N ILE A 9 -10.77 7.06 -5.48
CA ILE A 9 -10.58 5.87 -6.33
C ILE A 9 -9.91 4.75 -5.54
N VAL A 10 -8.83 5.03 -4.82
CA VAL A 10 -8.12 4.04 -4.00
C VAL A 10 -9.04 3.51 -2.91
N PHE A 11 -9.81 4.37 -2.24
CA PHE A 11 -10.79 3.96 -1.23
C PHE A 11 -11.88 3.07 -1.82
N LEU A 12 -12.37 3.37 -3.02
CA LEU A 12 -13.36 2.54 -3.71
C LEU A 12 -12.75 1.18 -4.10
N LEU A 13 -11.52 1.14 -4.63
CA LEU A 13 -10.82 -0.12 -4.90
C LEU A 13 -10.60 -0.95 -3.62
N VAL A 14 -10.29 -0.29 -2.50
CA VAL A 14 -10.15 -0.93 -1.18
C VAL A 14 -11.51 -1.38 -0.64
N ALA A 15 -12.61 -0.65 -0.89
CA ALA A 15 -13.95 -1.05 -0.47
C ALA A 15 -14.47 -2.25 -1.27
N VAL A 16 -14.11 -2.33 -2.55
CA VAL A 16 -14.44 -3.45 -3.47
C VAL A 16 -13.58 -4.70 -3.18
N ARG A 17 -12.66 -4.64 -2.21
CA ARG A 17 -11.76 -5.73 -1.77
C ARG A 17 -12.42 -7.10 -1.58
N GLN A 18 -13.73 -7.16 -1.36
CA GLN A 18 -14.49 -8.40 -1.17
C GLN A 18 -15.69 -8.57 -2.12
N ILE A 19 -15.61 -8.14 -3.38
CA ILE A 19 -16.62 -8.52 -4.38
C ILE A 19 -16.30 -9.94 -4.92
N GLY A 20 -16.75 -10.97 -4.19
CA GLY A 20 -16.86 -12.37 -4.70
C GLY A 20 -15.93 -13.44 -4.09
N LYS A 21 -15.69 -14.53 -4.86
CA LYS A 21 -14.90 -15.74 -4.49
C LYS A 21 -13.38 -15.59 -4.66
N LEU A 22 -12.90 -14.48 -5.21
CA LEU A 22 -11.47 -14.19 -5.34
C LEU A 22 -11.00 -13.54 -4.04
N LYS A 23 -10.25 -14.29 -3.21
CA LYS A 23 -9.56 -13.73 -2.04
C LYS A 23 -8.45 -12.79 -2.53
N LEU A 24 -8.80 -11.55 -2.83
CA LEU A 24 -7.84 -10.50 -3.09
C LEU A 24 -7.15 -10.16 -1.77
N GLU A 25 -5.96 -10.74 -1.58
CA GLU A 25 -5.06 -10.40 -0.48
C GLU A 25 -4.88 -8.89 -0.37
N ILE A 26 -4.78 -8.41 0.86
CA ILE A 26 -4.65 -7.00 1.21
C ILE A 26 -3.53 -6.31 0.40
N TRP A 27 -2.45 -7.06 0.18
CA TRP A 27 -1.25 -6.66 -0.52
C TRP A 27 -1.46 -6.34 -1.99
N HIS A 28 -2.28 -7.11 -2.73
CA HIS A 28 -2.52 -6.86 -4.16
C HIS A 28 -3.25 -5.54 -4.41
N ILE A 29 -4.15 -5.17 -3.50
CA ILE A 29 -4.88 -3.91 -3.61
C ILE A 29 -3.95 -2.74 -3.29
N MET A 30 -3.05 -2.92 -2.33
CA MET A 30 -2.04 -1.91 -1.99
C MET A 30 -1.04 -1.69 -3.12
N THR A 31 -0.57 -2.75 -3.79
CA THR A 31 0.33 -2.63 -4.95
C THR A 31 -0.35 -1.93 -6.12
N PHE A 32 -1.61 -2.25 -6.40
CA PHE A 32 -2.40 -1.56 -7.44
C PHE A 32 -2.64 -0.08 -7.12
N GLY A 33 -2.90 0.25 -5.84
CA GLY A 33 -3.00 1.64 -5.36
C GLY A 33 -1.69 2.41 -5.52
N ALA A 34 -0.55 1.80 -5.17
CA ALA A 34 0.76 2.41 -5.38
C ALA A 34 1.07 2.63 -6.87
N MET A 35 0.73 1.64 -7.71
CA MET A 35 0.95 1.72 -9.16
C MET A 35 0.11 2.82 -9.83
N THR A 36 -1.14 2.97 -9.41
CA THR A 36 -2.01 4.06 -9.90
C THR A 36 -1.52 5.44 -9.45
N CYS A 37 -0.99 5.60 -8.23
CA CYS A 37 -0.34 6.84 -7.80
C CYS A 37 0.88 7.21 -8.65
N LEU A 38 1.70 6.21 -9.03
CA LEU A 38 2.85 6.40 -9.93
C LEU A 38 2.40 6.78 -11.35
N LEU A 39 1.40 6.09 -11.91
CA LEU A 39 0.85 6.38 -13.24
C LEU A 39 0.17 7.76 -13.33
N THR A 40 -0.45 8.20 -12.24
CA THR A 40 -1.11 9.52 -12.17
C THR A 40 -0.10 10.65 -11.86
N SER A 41 1.20 10.34 -11.80
CA SER A 41 2.29 11.27 -11.45
C SER A 41 2.04 12.05 -10.14
N GLN A 42 1.29 11.47 -9.20
CA GLN A 42 1.08 12.10 -7.90
C GLN A 42 2.33 12.05 -7.03
N ILE A 43 3.13 11.01 -7.23
CA ILE A 43 4.38 10.79 -6.53
C ILE A 43 5.39 10.36 -7.58
N THR A 44 6.53 11.06 -7.62
CA THR A 44 7.66 10.70 -8.48
C THR A 44 8.24 9.36 -8.01
N PRO A 45 8.68 8.45 -8.91
CA PRO A 45 9.25 7.16 -8.49
C PRO A 45 10.41 7.31 -7.50
N ILE A 46 11.20 8.39 -7.63
CA ILE A 46 12.30 8.70 -6.72
C ILE A 46 11.81 9.09 -5.32
N ASP A 47 10.67 9.80 -5.22
CA ASP A 47 10.08 10.22 -3.95
C ASP A 47 9.39 9.04 -3.26
N ALA A 48 8.76 8.15 -4.04
CA ALA A 48 8.22 6.91 -3.53
C ALA A 48 9.33 6.04 -2.90
N LEU A 49 10.48 5.92 -3.56
CA LEU A 49 11.62 5.15 -3.02
C LEU A 49 12.19 5.81 -1.75
N LYS A 50 12.29 7.13 -1.71
CA LYS A 50 12.72 7.87 -0.52
C LYS A 50 11.73 7.80 0.64
N SER A 51 10.45 7.59 0.37
CA SER A 51 9.42 7.45 1.40
C SER A 51 9.43 6.09 2.11
N ILE A 52 10.15 5.10 1.57
CA ILE A 52 10.34 3.80 2.20
C ILE A 52 11.31 3.95 3.37
N ASN A 53 10.77 3.84 4.59
CA ASN A 53 11.56 3.91 5.81
C ASN A 53 12.04 2.49 6.21
N LEU A 54 13.33 2.21 5.98
CA LEU A 54 13.93 0.92 6.30
C LEU A 54 14.01 0.67 7.82
N ASP A 55 14.17 1.71 8.64
CA ASP A 55 14.21 1.58 10.10
C ASP A 55 12.88 1.03 10.65
N VAL A 56 11.76 1.51 10.13
CA VAL A 56 10.41 1.02 10.50
C VAL A 56 10.22 -0.43 10.04
N ILE A 57 10.66 -0.77 8.82
CA ILE A 57 10.56 -2.13 8.29
C ILE A 57 11.37 -3.10 9.17
N LEU A 58 12.61 -2.72 9.50
CA LEU A 58 13.49 -3.54 10.34
C LEU A 58 12.94 -3.67 11.77
N PHE A 59 12.37 -2.59 12.31
CA PHE A 59 11.70 -2.59 13.61
C PHE A 59 10.51 -3.55 13.64
N LEU A 60 9.58 -3.44 12.67
CA LEU A 60 8.43 -4.33 12.57
C LEU A 60 8.86 -5.79 12.37
N PHE A 61 9.85 -6.02 11.53
CA PHE A 61 10.43 -7.35 11.34
C PHE A 61 10.95 -7.92 12.67
N GLY A 62 11.76 -7.17 13.41
CA GLY A 62 12.26 -7.58 14.72
C GLY A 62 11.14 -7.88 15.71
N MET A 63 10.12 -7.02 15.78
CA MET A 63 8.93 -7.24 16.61
C MET A 63 8.19 -8.54 16.25
N PHE A 64 8.01 -8.83 14.97
CA PHE A 64 7.37 -10.08 14.53
C PHE A 64 8.23 -11.31 14.82
N VAL A 65 9.55 -11.23 14.61
CA VAL A 65 10.48 -12.34 14.91
C VAL A 65 10.49 -12.65 16.41
N ILE A 66 10.56 -11.64 17.26
CA ILE A 66 10.49 -11.82 18.71
C ILE A 66 9.11 -12.33 19.14
N GLY A 67 8.04 -11.79 18.55
CA GLY A 67 6.66 -12.16 18.88
C GLY A 67 6.25 -13.57 18.46
N VAL A 68 6.87 -14.15 17.42
CA VAL A 68 6.69 -15.57 17.05
C VAL A 68 7.62 -16.49 17.85
N GLY A 69 8.74 -15.96 18.35
CA GLY A 69 9.73 -16.70 19.14
C GLY A 69 9.39 -16.89 20.62
N LEU A 70 8.26 -16.35 21.10
CA LEU A 70 7.73 -16.49 22.47
C LEU A 70 6.39 -17.24 22.44
#